data_AF-A0A6I1W636-F1
#
_entry.id   AF-A0A6I1W636-F1
#
_cell.length_a   1.000
_cell.length_b   1.000
_cell.length_c   1.000
_cell.angle_alpha   90.00
_cell.angle_beta   90.00
_cell.angle_gamma   90.00
#
_symmetry.space_group_name_H-M   'P 1'
#
loop_
_entity.id
_entity.type
_entity.pdbx_description
1 polymer ?
#
loop_
_entity_poly.entity_id
_entity_poly.type
_entity_poly.pdbx_seq_one_letter_code
_entity_poly.pdbx_strand_id
1 'polypeptide(L)'
;RISVSAEELLSYPLAVTIRPPNLRKVLVQLSGRQDYAPNVECESPFSLMSVVLSSDAIGICGAYSDVFLYAKGDLVRIEVDELAQDQDALYTRYGIVSRSSTRLSPLAQAMI
;
A
#
# COMPACT_ATOMS: atom_id res chain seq x y z
N ARG A 1 -10.82 -15.88 12.27
CA ARG A 1 -10.21 -15.04 11.21
C ARG A 1 -11.08 -15.24 9.99
N ILE A 2 -11.67 -14.18 9.44
CA ILE A 2 -12.49 -14.24 8.22
C ILE A 2 -11.59 -13.63 7.15
N SER A 3 -11.11 -14.45 6.21
CA SER A 3 -10.49 -13.98 4.98
C SER A 3 -11.56 -13.80 3.92
N VAL A 4 -11.23 -13.06 2.86
CA VAL A 4 -12.11 -12.83 1.71
C VAL A 4 -11.41 -13.22 0.43
N SER A 5 -12.18 -13.56 -0.59
CA SER A 5 -11.67 -13.73 -1.95
C SER A 5 -11.31 -12.40 -2.61
N ALA A 6 -10.48 -12.46 -3.64
CA ALA A 6 -10.11 -11.32 -4.46
C ALA A 6 -11.35 -10.74 -5.17
N GLU A 7 -12.28 -11.60 -5.58
CA GLU A 7 -13.54 -11.19 -6.19
C GLU A 7 -14.39 -10.36 -5.22
N GLU A 8 -14.56 -10.83 -3.98
CA GLU A 8 -15.28 -10.10 -2.94
C GLU A 8 -14.60 -8.76 -2.63
N LEU A 9 -13.28 -8.74 -2.46
CA LEU A 9 -12.53 -7.50 -2.24
C LEU A 9 -12.77 -6.48 -3.37
N LEU A 10 -12.69 -6.95 -4.62
CA LEU A 10 -12.81 -6.10 -5.81
C LEU A 10 -14.25 -5.71 -6.14
N SER A 11 -15.23 -6.27 -5.43
CA SER A 11 -16.64 -5.84 -5.51
C SER A 11 -16.91 -4.52 -4.77
N TYR A 12 -16.00 -4.08 -3.91
CA TYR A 12 -16.07 -2.81 -3.20
C TYR A 12 -15.23 -1.72 -3.90
N PRO A 13 -15.58 -0.43 -3.73
CA PRO A 13 -14.74 0.65 -4.23
C PRO A 13 -13.36 0.62 -3.57
N LEU A 14 -12.30 0.59 -4.38
CA LEU A 14 -10.93 0.65 -3.87
C LEU A 14 -10.40 2.09 -3.84
N ALA A 15 -9.91 2.50 -2.68
CA ALA A 15 -9.14 3.72 -2.50
C ALA A 15 -7.68 3.37 -2.28
N VAL A 16 -6.78 4.01 -3.01
CA VAL A 16 -5.33 3.73 -2.92
C VAL A 16 -4.53 5.02 -2.89
N THR A 17 -3.32 4.97 -2.35
CA THR A 17 -2.34 6.04 -2.54
C THR A 17 -1.53 5.84 -3.81
N ILE A 18 -1.05 6.94 -4.43
CA ILE A 18 -0.16 6.93 -5.60
C ILE A 18 1.10 6.07 -5.36
N ARG A 19 1.49 5.93 -4.10
CA ARG A 19 2.59 5.08 -3.64
C ARG A 19 2.01 3.94 -2.79
N PRO A 20 2.56 2.71 -2.84
CA PRO A 20 3.80 2.35 -3.51
C PRO A 20 3.58 1.72 -4.90
N PRO A 21 4.54 1.84 -5.84
CA PRO A 21 4.34 1.50 -7.26
C PRO A 21 4.04 0.02 -7.51
N ASN A 22 4.44 -0.86 -6.61
CA ASN A 22 4.17 -2.29 -6.62
C ASN A 22 2.67 -2.62 -6.44
N LEU A 23 1.87 -1.71 -5.87
CA LEU A 23 0.45 -1.95 -5.64
C LEU A 23 -0.33 -2.20 -6.94
N ARG A 24 0.00 -1.47 -8.02
CA ARG A 24 -0.64 -1.69 -9.33
C ARG A 24 -0.47 -3.14 -9.79
N LYS A 25 0.73 -3.71 -9.64
CA LYS A 25 1.01 -5.10 -10.03
C LYS A 25 0.14 -6.09 -9.25
N VAL A 26 -0.03 -5.86 -7.95
CA VAL A 26 -0.89 -6.69 -7.09
C VAL A 26 -2.35 -6.61 -7.55
N LEU A 27 -2.86 -5.41 -7.82
CA LEU A 27 -4.25 -5.21 -8.25
C LEU A 27 -4.54 -5.81 -9.64
N VAL A 28 -3.59 -5.70 -10.57
CA VAL A 28 -3.65 -6.37 -11.87
C VAL A 28 -3.70 -7.89 -11.69
N GLN A 29 -2.85 -8.45 -10.82
CA GLN A 29 -2.82 -9.87 -10.53
C GLN A 29 -4.12 -10.37 -9.88
N LEU A 30 -4.63 -9.67 -8.86
CA LEU A 30 -5.86 -10.03 -8.16
C LEU A 30 -7.09 -9.91 -9.06
N SER A 31 -7.14 -8.90 -9.92
CA SER A 31 -8.30 -8.67 -10.80
C SER A 31 -8.33 -9.53 -12.06
N GLY A 32 -7.21 -10.15 -12.43
CA GLY A 32 -7.05 -10.87 -13.70
C GLY A 32 -7.17 -9.97 -14.94
N ARG A 33 -7.17 -8.63 -14.76
CA ARG A 33 -7.31 -7.65 -15.85
C ARG A 33 -5.94 -7.27 -16.40
N GLN A 34 -5.91 -6.74 -17.62
CA GLN A 34 -4.67 -6.28 -18.25
C GLN A 34 -4.13 -4.98 -17.63
N ASP A 35 -5.03 -4.15 -17.11
CA ASP A 35 -4.75 -2.97 -16.30
C ASP A 35 -5.84 -2.82 -15.25
N TYR A 36 -5.51 -2.17 -14.14
CA TYR A 36 -6.45 -1.92 -13.05
C TYR A 36 -6.32 -0.47 -12.59
N ALA A 37 -7.42 0.28 -12.71
CA ALA A 37 -7.56 1.61 -12.17
C ALA A 37 -8.39 1.56 -10.87
N PRO A 38 -7.88 2.06 -9.73
CA PRO A 38 -8.65 2.17 -8.50
C PRO A 38 -9.80 3.16 -8.68
N ASN A 39 -10.85 3.03 -7.86
CA ASN A 39 -11.98 3.95 -7.88
C ASN A 39 -11.60 5.34 -7.39
N VAL A 40 -10.71 5.40 -6.39
CA VAL A 40 -10.21 6.65 -5.81
C VAL A 40 -8.70 6.59 -5.67
N GLU A 41 -8.01 7.57 -6.23
CA GLU A 41 -6.57 7.74 -6.07
C GLU A 41 -6.29 8.93 -5.15
N CYS A 42 -5.51 8.69 -4.09
CA CYS A 42 -5.20 9.64 -3.04
C CYS A 42 -3.74 10.07 -3.10
N GLU A 43 -3.48 11.37 -2.95
CA GLU A 43 -2.13 11.95 -2.92
C GLU A 43 -1.34 11.61 -1.66
N SER A 44 -2.05 11.34 -0.56
CA SER A 44 -1.45 11.09 0.75
C SER A 44 -2.20 10.02 1.53
N PRO A 45 -1.54 9.33 2.48
CA PRO A 45 -2.22 8.40 3.37
C PRO A 45 -3.32 9.07 4.22
N PHE A 46 -3.18 10.35 4.57
CA PHE A 46 -4.22 11.07 5.32
C PHE A 46 -5.50 11.23 4.50
N SER A 47 -5.37 11.62 3.22
CA SER A 47 -6.51 11.72 2.31
C SER A 47 -7.18 10.36 2.11
N LEU A 48 -6.37 9.29 2.01
CA LEU A 48 -6.88 7.92 1.95
C LEU A 48 -7.69 7.55 3.19
N MET A 49 -7.16 7.81 4.40
CA MET A 49 -7.87 7.49 5.64
C MET A 49 -9.19 8.26 5.74
N SER A 50 -9.23 9.53 5.35
CA SER A 50 -10.48 10.31 5.32
C SER A 50 -11.53 9.68 4.42
N VAL A 51 -11.14 9.15 3.24
CA VAL A 51 -12.05 8.45 2.32
C VAL A 51 -12.57 7.16 2.97
N VAL A 52 -11.69 6.32 3.48
CA VAL A 52 -12.05 5.03 4.10
C VAL A 52 -12.96 5.23 5.31
N LEU A 53 -12.66 6.21 6.17
CA LEU A 53 -13.45 6.46 7.39
C LEU A 53 -14.82 7.11 7.10
N SER A 54 -15.03 7.64 5.89
CA SER A 54 -16.24 8.39 5.53
C SER A 54 -17.05 7.74 4.42
N SER A 55 -16.74 6.50 4.04
CA SER A 55 -17.40 5.78 2.94
C SER A 55 -17.28 4.26 3.10
N ASP A 56 -17.87 3.52 2.16
CA ASP A 56 -17.73 2.05 2.07
C ASP A 56 -16.48 1.61 1.26
N ALA A 57 -15.55 2.54 0.99
CA ALA A 57 -14.35 2.25 0.23
C ALA A 57 -13.33 1.46 1.07
N ILE A 58 -12.71 0.46 0.45
CA ILE A 58 -11.62 -0.31 1.06
C ILE A 58 -10.29 0.35 0.68
N GLY A 59 -9.51 0.69 1.71
CA GLY A 59 -8.21 1.33 1.55
C GLY A 59 -7.07 0.34 1.40
N ILE A 60 -6.17 0.60 0.45
CA ILE A 60 -4.87 -0.08 0.40
C ILE A 60 -3.77 0.95 0.66
N CYS A 61 -2.99 0.69 1.71
CA CYS A 61 -2.01 1.62 2.21
C CYS A 61 -0.68 0.92 2.56
N GLY A 62 0.39 1.71 2.66
CA GLY A 62 1.69 1.19 3.10
C GLY A 62 1.67 0.80 4.57
N ALA A 63 2.54 -0.14 4.94
CA ALA A 63 2.78 -0.48 6.34
C ALA A 63 3.03 0.80 7.14
N TYR A 64 2.40 0.90 8.31
CA TYR A 64 2.49 2.00 9.29
C TYR A 64 1.55 3.20 9.09
N SER A 65 0.88 3.34 7.95
CA SER A 65 0.00 4.50 7.72
C SER A 65 -1.34 4.43 8.46
N ASP A 66 -1.73 3.24 8.92
CA ASP A 66 -2.96 2.92 9.62
C ASP A 66 -2.76 2.69 11.13
N VAL A 67 -1.52 2.66 11.63
CA VAL A 67 -1.18 2.17 12.98
C VAL A 67 -2.02 2.78 14.10
N PHE A 68 -2.22 4.10 14.07
CA PHE A 68 -2.99 4.78 15.12
C PHE A 68 -4.49 4.46 15.03
N LEU A 69 -5.04 4.38 13.83
CA LEU A 69 -6.46 4.09 13.60
C LEU A 69 -6.76 2.62 13.86
N TYR A 70 -5.86 1.72 13.46
CA TYR A 70 -5.91 0.30 13.79
C TYR A 70 -5.83 0.07 15.30
N ALA A 71 -4.90 0.71 16.00
CA ALA A 71 -4.78 0.61 17.46
C ALA A 71 -6.02 1.14 18.20
N LYS A 72 -6.71 2.14 17.63
CA LYS A 72 -7.95 2.70 18.17
C LYS A 72 -9.19 1.84 17.87
N GLY A 73 -9.09 0.89 16.94
CA GLY A 73 -10.20 0.04 16.50
C GLY A 73 -11.08 0.68 15.42
N ASP A 74 -10.65 1.81 14.84
CA ASP A 74 -11.37 2.49 13.76
C ASP A 74 -11.17 1.79 12.40
N LEU A 75 -10.13 0.94 12.28
CA LEU A 75 -9.82 0.16 11.08
C LEU A 75 -9.57 -1.31 11.42
N VAL A 76 -9.87 -2.19 10.46
CA VAL A 76 -9.56 -3.62 10.53
C VAL A 76 -8.70 -4.04 9.35
N ARG A 77 -7.87 -5.05 9.55
CA ARG A 77 -7.05 -5.64 8.48
C ARG A 77 -7.82 -6.75 7.79
N ILE A 78 -7.90 -6.67 6.47
CA ILE A 78 -8.52 -7.69 5.62
C ILE A 78 -7.41 -8.62 5.12
N GLU A 79 -7.62 -9.93 5.31
CA GLU A 79 -6.78 -10.98 4.72
C GLU A 79 -7.44 -11.45 3.42
N VAL A 80 -6.66 -11.57 2.35
CA VAL A 80 -7.14 -11.95 1.01
C VAL A 80 -6.56 -13.32 0.65
N ASP A 81 -7.41 -14.28 0.30
CA ASP A 81 -7.02 -15.68 0.14
C ASP A 81 -5.99 -15.90 -0.98
N GLU A 82 -6.13 -15.17 -2.08
CA GLU A 82 -5.27 -15.25 -3.27
C GLU A 82 -3.96 -14.47 -3.12
N LEU A 83 -3.77 -13.80 -1.99
CA LEU A 83 -2.62 -12.96 -1.72
C LEU A 83 -1.64 -13.66 -0.76
N ALA A 84 -0.68 -14.37 -1.34
CA ALA A 84 0.39 -14.99 -0.55
C ALA A 84 1.23 -13.90 0.15
N GLN A 85 1.38 -14.03 1.47
CA GLN A 85 2.02 -13.02 2.32
C GLN A 85 3.51 -12.81 2.01
N ASP A 86 4.17 -13.78 1.37
CA ASP A 86 5.59 -13.76 1.02
C ASP A 86 5.88 -13.12 -0.36
N GLN A 87 4.86 -12.61 -1.05
CA GLN A 87 5.07 -11.95 -2.34
C GLN A 87 5.87 -10.65 -2.17
N ASP A 88 7.01 -10.55 -2.85
CA ASP A 88 7.84 -9.32 -2.89
C ASP A 88 7.02 -8.07 -3.27
N ALA A 89 5.97 -8.24 -4.09
CA ALA A 89 5.07 -7.16 -4.50
C ALA A 89 4.25 -6.56 -3.34
N LEU A 90 4.24 -7.15 -2.15
CA LEU A 90 3.61 -6.61 -0.94
C LEU A 90 4.56 -5.76 -0.10
N TYR A 91 5.86 -5.82 -0.38
CA TYR A 91 6.89 -5.16 0.41
C TYR A 91 7.50 -3.99 -0.38
N THR A 92 7.50 -2.81 0.22
CA THR A 92 8.30 -1.69 -0.30
C THR A 92 9.70 -1.77 0.31
N ARG A 93 10.72 -1.94 -0.54
CA ARG A 93 12.12 -1.93 -0.13
C ARG A 93 12.72 -0.56 -0.40
N TYR A 94 13.20 0.10 0.65
CA TYR A 94 13.91 1.38 0.54
C TYR A 94 15.42 1.14 0.62
N GLY A 95 16.18 1.93 -0.13
CA GLY A 95 17.63 1.96 -0.07
C GLY A 95 18.13 3.40 -0.05
N ILE A 96 19.23 3.64 0.67
CA ILE A 96 19.93 4.92 0.65
C ILE A 96 20.95 4.86 -0.49
N VAL A 97 20.96 5.86 -1.37
CA VAL A 97 21.84 5.89 -2.55
C VAL A 97 22.66 7.19 -2.61
N SER A 98 23.91 7.10 -3.05
CA SER A 98 24.79 8.24 -3.30
C SER A 98 25.55 8.09 -4.62
N ARG A 99 26.05 9.21 -5.19
CA ARG A 99 26.88 9.17 -6.42
C ARG A 99 28.19 8.41 -6.18
N SER A 100 28.58 7.54 -7.11
CA SER A 100 29.77 6.69 -6.98
C SER A 100 31.11 7.44 -7.09
N SER A 101 31.15 8.55 -7.84
CA SER A 101 32.38 9.28 -8.19
C SER A 101 32.65 10.54 -7.35
N THR A 102 31.80 10.85 -6.38
CA THR A 102 32.00 12.03 -5.51
C THR A 102 32.54 11.57 -4.16
N ARG A 103 33.68 12.13 -3.72
CA ARG A 103 34.14 11.94 -2.35
C ARG A 103 33.06 12.48 -1.42
N LEU A 104 32.38 11.60 -0.70
CA LEU A 104 31.37 12.01 0.27
C LEU A 104 32.04 12.91 1.32
N SER A 105 31.33 13.93 1.78
CA SER A 105 31.77 14.65 2.97
C SER A 105 31.77 13.68 4.16
N PRO A 106 32.58 13.92 5.20
CA PRO A 106 32.54 13.09 6.40
C PRO A 106 31.15 12.95 7.01
N LEU A 107 30.32 14.01 6.94
CA LEU A 107 28.94 13.99 7.40
C LEU A 107 28.05 13.06 6.54
N ALA A 108 28.19 13.12 5.21
CA ALA A 108 27.42 12.24 4.32
C ALA A 108 27.85 10.77 4.46
N GLN A 109 29.12 10.52 4.77
CA GLN A 109 29.63 9.18 5.08
C GLN A 109 29.09 8.63 6.40
N ALA A 110 28.72 9.50 7.35
CA ALA A 110 28.14 9.12 8.64
C ALA A 110 26.61 8.90 8.58
N MET A 111 25.95 9.28 7.48
CA MET A 111 24.50 9.16 7.28
C MET A 111 24.08 7.88 6.54
N ILE A 112 25.04 7.16 5.95
CA ILE A 112 24.87 5.84 5.31
C ILE A 112 25.25 4.73 6.29
#